data_AF-A0A7C3BI72-F1
#
_entry.id   AF-A0A7C3BI72-F1
#
_cell.length_a   1.000
_cell.length_b   1.000
_cell.length_c   1.000
_cell.angle_alpha   90.00
_cell.angle_beta   90.00
_cell.angle_gamma   90.00
#
_symmetry.space_group_name_H-M   'P 1'
#
loop_
_entity.id
_entity.type
_entity.pdbx_description
1 polymer ?
#
loop_
_entity_poly.entity_id
_entity_poly.type
_entity_poly.pdbx_seq_one_letter_code
_entity_poly.pdbx_strand_id
1 'polypeptide(L)'
;MSEKVKIIISDTHIGAGGADMGNKLEDFISDEVFFQWIHGLIEESEQSNREMTLIINGDWIEFLQTPEATYFKPTRHYSTQAYTNISEKASIQRLEVVHAGHPLVFQALADFIALGPPRRDLVILFGNHDPELAYPGVQERLLALLEAQGSKRELVRMGERRYFEDGVLVEHGNAFTEAVNQFTDPDHPFDPKLKGRIERPPGSYVVTDFYNKIEWERPWIDGVHPMSSLVFYALAYDPLFAVRFVKALLISVPDLLTDILATGAEASASQQVLAQLAEMDERALAQRLGEDAVFAATFAQEVGQALAEKGAAPSALGLATAPGEAKTLAMQAREIAEHYWQALEDAAGECAEKTGAKVVCFGHIHERVQKRLPNGAIYLNTGTWIWKMDFSQASDAMWRDLIAHPEKYMHRRHLTYARIDIAEDGRIRAARLLLANDPPGPAPPPGPGPEPTLWQQMILGLRELIAKLTKWV
;
A
#
# COMPACT_ATOMS: atom_id res chain seq x y z
N MET A 1 28.68 0.26 -20.31
CA MET A 1 27.36 0.32 -19.65
C MET A 1 27.61 1.06 -18.35
N SER A 2 26.82 2.08 -18.02
CA SER A 2 26.95 2.82 -16.75
C SER A 2 26.31 2.03 -15.61
N GLU A 3 26.68 2.37 -14.38
CA GLU A 3 25.96 1.88 -13.20
C GLU A 3 24.50 2.38 -13.24
N LYS A 4 23.56 1.53 -12.83
CA LYS A 4 22.14 1.85 -12.82
C LYS A 4 21.63 1.98 -11.38
N VAL A 5 20.56 2.75 -11.22
CA VAL A 5 19.77 2.84 -10.00
C VAL A 5 18.31 2.59 -10.34
N LYS A 6 17.62 1.78 -9.53
CA LYS A 6 16.15 1.76 -9.53
C LYS A 6 15.65 2.39 -8.24
N ILE A 7 14.73 3.34 -8.38
CA ILE A 7 14.03 4.02 -7.30
C ILE A 7 12.58 3.55 -7.38
N ILE A 8 12.01 3.05 -6.28
CA ILE A 8 10.67 2.47 -6.27
C ILE A 8 9.86 3.10 -5.14
N ILE A 9 8.68 3.60 -5.46
CA ILE A 9 7.67 4.09 -4.51
C ILE A 9 6.33 3.41 -4.80
N SER A 10 5.42 3.37 -3.84
CA SER A 10 4.02 2.94 -4.01
C SER A 10 3.14 3.63 -2.97
N ASP A 11 1.83 3.42 -3.06
CA ASP A 11 0.86 3.78 -2.02
C ASP A 11 0.97 5.26 -1.64
N THR A 12 1.02 6.13 -2.65
CA THR A 12 1.02 7.58 -2.45
C THR A 12 -0.39 8.15 -2.38
N HIS A 13 -1.38 7.46 -2.98
CA HIS A 13 -2.81 7.82 -2.97
C HIS A 13 -3.05 9.31 -3.25
N ILE A 14 -2.49 9.81 -4.35
CA ILE A 14 -2.62 11.22 -4.71
C ILE A 14 -4.05 11.46 -5.20
N GLY A 15 -4.81 12.25 -4.44
CA GLY A 15 -6.21 12.52 -4.69
C GLY A 15 -6.46 13.83 -5.43
N ALA A 16 -7.58 14.47 -5.08
CA ALA A 16 -8.07 15.69 -5.74
C ALA A 16 -7.37 17.00 -5.30
N GLY A 17 -6.44 16.93 -4.34
CA GLY A 17 -5.80 18.05 -3.68
C GLY A 17 -6.71 18.80 -2.72
N GLY A 18 -6.19 19.92 -2.21
CA GLY A 18 -6.96 20.87 -1.38
C GLY A 18 -7.25 20.41 0.04
N ALA A 19 -6.38 19.58 0.63
CA ALA A 19 -6.46 19.20 2.04
C ALA A 19 -6.51 20.43 2.97
N ASP A 20 -5.65 21.42 2.70
CA ASP A 20 -5.59 22.72 3.39
C ASP A 20 -6.83 23.60 3.15
N MET A 21 -7.51 23.38 2.02
CA MET A 21 -8.79 24.00 1.65
C MET A 21 -10.02 23.24 2.16
N GLY A 22 -9.82 22.17 2.94
CA GLY A 22 -10.88 21.43 3.60
C GLY A 22 -11.41 20.22 2.83
N ASN A 23 -10.71 19.75 1.78
CA ASN A 23 -10.95 18.40 1.25
C ASN A 23 -10.53 17.38 2.32
N LYS A 24 -11.48 16.54 2.76
CA LYS A 24 -11.25 15.52 3.78
C LYS A 24 -10.82 14.16 3.22
N LEU A 25 -10.91 13.99 1.90
CA LEU A 25 -10.51 12.79 1.18
C LEU A 25 -9.13 12.96 0.51
N GLU A 26 -8.37 13.98 0.90
CA GLU A 26 -7.01 14.18 0.39
C GLU A 26 -6.00 13.79 1.47
N ASP A 27 -5.34 12.66 1.25
CA ASP A 27 -4.33 12.15 2.16
C ASP A 27 -2.92 12.50 1.74
N PHE A 28 -2.66 12.81 0.48
CA PHE A 28 -1.34 13.23 0.03
C PHE A 28 -1.15 14.74 0.23
N ILE A 29 -0.24 15.10 1.13
CA ILE A 29 0.10 16.50 1.46
C ILE A 29 1.61 16.79 1.34
N SER A 30 2.31 16.01 0.52
CA SER A 30 3.79 16.02 0.45
C SER A 30 4.32 16.57 -0.87
N ASP A 31 3.56 17.41 -1.58
CA ASP A 31 3.91 17.98 -2.88
C ASP A 31 5.31 18.59 -2.93
N GLU A 32 5.62 19.52 -2.03
CA GLU A 32 6.94 20.17 -2.01
C GLU A 32 8.07 19.18 -1.71
N VAL A 33 7.84 18.22 -0.80
CA VAL A 33 8.84 17.22 -0.43
C VAL A 33 9.09 16.26 -1.59
N PHE A 34 8.04 15.81 -2.26
CA PHE A 34 8.14 14.98 -3.46
C PHE A 34 8.92 15.69 -4.55
N PHE A 35 8.58 16.96 -4.83
CA PHE A 35 9.26 17.77 -5.83
C PHE A 35 10.76 17.90 -5.55
N GLN A 36 11.12 18.28 -4.31
CA GLN A 36 12.52 18.43 -3.91
C GLN A 36 13.28 17.11 -3.95
N TRP A 37 12.65 16.02 -3.50
CA TRP A 37 13.25 14.69 -3.50
C TRP A 37 13.56 14.20 -4.92
N ILE A 38 12.62 14.34 -5.86
CA ILE A 38 12.84 13.99 -7.27
C ILE A 38 13.99 14.82 -7.87
N HIS A 39 14.04 16.12 -7.60
CA HIS A 39 15.15 16.97 -8.06
C HIS A 39 16.51 16.56 -7.47
N GLY A 40 16.54 16.13 -6.21
CA GLY A 40 17.73 15.53 -5.62
C GLY A 40 18.20 14.27 -6.34
N LEU A 41 17.28 13.41 -6.78
CA LEU A 41 17.61 12.23 -7.60
C LEU A 41 18.12 12.61 -8.99
N ILE A 42 17.55 13.65 -9.61
CA ILE A 42 18.04 14.20 -10.88
C ILE A 42 19.48 14.68 -10.73
N GLU A 43 19.76 15.50 -9.73
CA GLU A 43 21.12 16.00 -9.44
C GLU A 43 22.10 14.86 -9.17
N GLU A 44 21.69 13.85 -8.38
CA GLU A 44 22.52 12.67 -8.11
C GLU A 44 22.85 11.91 -9.41
N SER A 45 21.83 11.66 -10.25
CA SER A 45 22.00 11.00 -11.54
C SER A 45 23.03 11.73 -12.39
N GLU A 46 22.90 13.04 -12.53
CA GLU A 46 23.76 13.88 -13.36
C GLU A 46 25.20 13.97 -12.83
N GLN A 47 25.37 14.18 -11.53
CA GLN A 47 26.70 14.28 -10.91
C GLN A 47 27.48 12.96 -10.96
N SER A 48 26.78 11.83 -10.82
CA SER A 48 27.38 10.50 -10.84
C SER A 48 27.40 9.85 -12.23
N ASN A 49 26.75 10.48 -13.22
CA ASN A 49 26.52 9.93 -14.56
C ASN A 49 25.91 8.51 -14.52
N ARG A 50 24.98 8.27 -13.59
CA ARG A 50 24.29 6.99 -13.39
C ARG A 50 22.91 7.03 -14.01
N GLU A 51 22.57 5.99 -14.76
CA GLU A 51 21.21 5.83 -15.29
C GLU A 51 20.25 5.53 -14.14
N MET A 52 19.04 6.10 -14.19
CA MET A 52 18.03 5.86 -13.17
C MET A 52 16.68 5.45 -13.76
N THR A 53 16.03 4.49 -13.12
CA THR A 53 14.62 4.17 -13.39
C THR A 53 13.81 4.49 -12.14
N LEU A 54 12.84 5.41 -12.25
CA LEU A 54 11.82 5.61 -11.24
C LEU A 54 10.64 4.70 -11.54
N ILE A 55 10.24 3.89 -10.56
CA ILE A 55 9.12 2.95 -10.66
C ILE A 55 8.08 3.36 -9.62
N ILE A 56 6.89 3.71 -10.09
CA ILE A 56 5.71 3.94 -9.24
C ILE A 56 4.91 2.64 -9.26
N ASN A 57 4.84 1.95 -8.13
CA ASN A 57 4.38 0.57 -8.00
C ASN A 57 2.93 0.48 -7.46
N GLY A 58 1.99 1.02 -8.23
CA GLY A 58 0.56 0.99 -7.92
C GLY A 58 0.14 1.93 -6.79
N ASP A 59 -1.17 2.16 -6.73
CA ASP A 59 -1.84 3.04 -5.78
C ASP A 59 -1.19 4.44 -5.74
N TRP A 60 -0.89 4.93 -6.95
CA TRP A 60 -0.35 6.25 -7.20
C TRP A 60 -1.46 7.29 -7.17
N ILE A 61 -2.53 7.03 -7.94
CA ILE A 61 -3.66 7.94 -8.14
C ILE A 61 -4.88 7.41 -7.39
N GLU A 62 -5.49 8.23 -6.54
CA GLU A 62 -6.66 7.81 -5.78
C GLU A 62 -7.96 7.99 -6.59
N PHE A 63 -8.21 7.10 -7.57
CA PHE A 63 -9.42 7.19 -8.42
C PHE A 63 -10.70 6.90 -7.64
N LEU A 64 -10.65 6.13 -6.55
CA LEU A 64 -11.84 5.76 -5.78
C LEU A 64 -12.35 6.93 -4.93
N GLN A 65 -11.47 7.85 -4.51
CA GLN A 65 -11.83 9.04 -3.72
C GLN A 65 -11.74 10.37 -4.48
N THR A 66 -11.35 10.33 -5.76
CA THR A 66 -11.43 11.49 -6.66
C THR A 66 -12.78 11.53 -7.39
N PRO A 67 -13.60 12.59 -7.26
CA PRO A 67 -14.88 12.67 -7.94
C PRO A 67 -14.72 13.04 -9.42
N GLU A 68 -15.58 12.50 -10.28
CA GLU A 68 -15.77 13.02 -11.64
C GLU A 68 -16.33 14.46 -11.57
N ALA A 69 -15.49 15.45 -11.87
CA ALA A 69 -15.88 16.86 -11.83
C ALA A 69 -15.12 17.68 -12.87
N THR A 70 -15.83 18.56 -13.59
CA THR A 70 -15.18 19.57 -14.47
C THR A 70 -14.48 20.65 -13.66
N TYR A 71 -15.06 21.00 -12.51
CA TYR A 71 -14.48 21.95 -11.57
C TYR A 71 -14.59 21.34 -10.17
N PHE A 72 -13.46 20.90 -9.64
CA PHE A 72 -13.38 20.37 -8.30
C PHE A 72 -13.56 21.47 -7.25
N LYS A 73 -14.28 21.18 -6.17
CA LYS A 73 -14.48 22.07 -5.03
C LYS A 73 -14.14 21.29 -3.75
N PRO A 74 -13.02 21.62 -3.07
CA PRO A 74 -12.52 20.88 -1.92
C PRO A 74 -13.56 20.61 -0.83
N THR A 75 -14.43 21.58 -0.52
CA THR A 75 -15.42 21.47 0.57
C THR A 75 -16.75 20.86 0.14
N ARG A 76 -16.89 20.40 -1.11
CA ARG A 76 -18.16 19.88 -1.63
C ARG A 76 -18.26 18.38 -1.38
N HIS A 77 -19.38 17.96 -0.81
CA HIS A 77 -19.78 16.56 -0.80
C HIS A 77 -20.32 16.18 -2.19
N TYR A 78 -19.64 15.26 -2.88
CA TYR A 78 -20.09 14.70 -4.14
C TYR A 78 -20.96 13.46 -3.88
N SER A 79 -21.85 13.12 -4.82
CA SER A 79 -22.65 11.90 -4.70
C SER A 79 -21.78 10.66 -4.94
N THR A 80 -22.17 9.51 -4.38
CA THR A 80 -21.50 8.22 -4.65
C THR A 80 -21.33 7.97 -6.16
N GLN A 81 -22.30 8.35 -6.99
CA GLN A 81 -22.21 8.21 -8.45
C GLN A 81 -21.01 8.93 -9.09
N ALA A 82 -20.56 10.05 -8.50
CA ALA A 82 -19.38 10.76 -8.99
C ALA A 82 -18.08 9.95 -8.80
N TYR A 83 -18.07 8.99 -7.88
CA TYR A 83 -16.93 8.13 -7.57
C TYR A 83 -17.02 6.75 -8.24
N THR A 84 -18.23 6.30 -8.60
CA THR A 84 -18.46 4.94 -9.12
C THR A 84 -18.49 4.81 -10.64
N ASN A 85 -18.44 5.92 -11.39
CA ASN A 85 -18.36 5.88 -12.85
C ASN A 85 -16.98 5.38 -13.32
N ILE A 86 -16.89 4.11 -13.71
CA ILE A 86 -15.66 3.42 -14.15
C ILE A 86 -15.36 3.57 -15.65
N SER A 87 -15.92 4.59 -16.31
CA SER A 87 -15.61 4.81 -17.73
C SER A 87 -14.25 5.46 -17.92
N GLU A 88 -13.51 5.07 -18.96
CA GLU A 88 -12.25 5.72 -19.37
C GLU A 88 -12.35 7.25 -19.42
N LYS A 89 -13.48 7.78 -19.91
CA LYS A 89 -13.75 9.22 -19.93
C LYS A 89 -13.80 9.83 -18.52
N ALA A 90 -14.47 9.17 -17.58
CA ALA A 90 -14.54 9.64 -16.20
C ALA A 90 -13.18 9.54 -15.51
N SER A 91 -12.41 8.48 -15.78
CA SER A 91 -11.03 8.31 -15.32
C SER A 91 -10.14 9.46 -15.80
N ILE A 92 -10.22 9.85 -17.08
CA ILE A 92 -9.50 11.01 -17.61
C ILE A 92 -9.90 12.30 -16.87
N GLN A 93 -11.19 12.50 -16.59
CA GLN A 93 -11.65 13.68 -15.84
C GLN A 93 -11.15 13.70 -14.40
N ARG A 94 -11.09 12.55 -13.72
CA ARG A 94 -10.48 12.44 -12.39
C ARG A 94 -8.98 12.74 -12.44
N LEU A 95 -8.28 12.23 -13.46
CA LEU A 95 -6.86 12.53 -13.66
C LEU A 95 -6.60 14.04 -13.83
N GLU A 96 -7.49 14.77 -14.53
CA GLU A 96 -7.40 16.24 -14.59
C GLU A 96 -7.55 16.91 -13.23
N VAL A 97 -8.47 16.41 -12.40
CA VAL A 97 -8.68 16.92 -11.04
C VAL A 97 -7.42 16.70 -10.20
N VAL A 98 -6.85 15.49 -10.25
CA VAL A 98 -5.62 15.13 -9.54
C VAL A 98 -4.44 16.01 -9.99
N HIS A 99 -4.26 16.16 -11.30
CA HIS A 99 -3.21 17.03 -11.86
C HIS A 99 -3.37 18.50 -11.44
N ALA A 100 -4.61 19.01 -11.42
CA ALA A 100 -4.87 20.37 -10.97
C ALA A 100 -4.64 20.55 -9.46
N GLY A 101 -4.85 19.50 -8.66
CA GLY A 101 -4.57 19.48 -7.23
C GLY A 101 -3.09 19.40 -6.89
N HIS A 102 -2.30 18.69 -7.70
CA HIS A 102 -0.90 18.34 -7.42
C HIS A 102 0.08 18.68 -8.55
N PRO A 103 0.11 19.92 -9.08
CA PRO A 103 0.93 20.26 -10.24
C PRO A 103 2.43 20.02 -10.03
N LEU A 104 2.93 20.17 -8.78
CA LEU A 104 4.33 19.95 -8.46
C LEU A 104 4.77 18.49 -8.64
N VAL A 105 3.89 17.53 -8.35
CA VAL A 105 4.19 16.10 -8.55
C VAL A 105 4.42 15.79 -10.02
N PHE A 106 3.50 16.23 -10.88
CA PHE A 106 3.59 15.99 -12.32
C PHE A 106 4.78 16.74 -12.95
N GLN A 107 5.05 17.97 -12.50
CA GLN A 107 6.22 18.73 -12.92
C GLN A 107 7.52 17.98 -12.58
N ALA A 108 7.68 17.51 -11.34
CA ALA A 108 8.89 16.78 -10.94
C ALA A 108 9.09 15.50 -11.77
N LEU A 109 8.02 14.76 -12.06
CA LEU A 109 8.08 13.57 -12.92
C LEU A 109 8.44 13.91 -14.37
N ALA A 110 7.91 15.00 -14.92
CA ALA A 110 8.26 15.48 -16.26
C ALA A 110 9.74 15.89 -16.36
N ASP A 111 10.26 16.56 -15.33
CA ASP A 111 11.67 16.97 -15.20
C ASP A 111 12.61 15.77 -15.04
N PHE A 112 12.15 14.72 -14.34
CA PHE A 112 12.94 13.50 -14.15
C PHE A 112 13.25 12.80 -15.48
N ILE A 113 12.31 12.74 -16.42
CA ILE A 113 12.44 12.00 -17.68
C ILE A 113 13.48 12.64 -18.61
N ALA A 114 14.57 11.90 -18.90
CA ALA A 114 15.68 12.38 -19.72
C ALA A 114 16.28 11.30 -20.63
N LEU A 115 16.50 11.64 -21.91
CA LEU A 115 17.17 10.75 -22.88
C LEU A 115 18.66 10.53 -22.56
N GLY A 116 19.24 11.41 -21.75
CA GLY A 116 20.62 11.37 -21.31
C GLY A 116 21.63 12.03 -22.24
N PRO A 117 22.94 11.86 -21.94
CA PRO A 117 23.47 11.14 -20.77
C PRO A 117 23.43 11.98 -19.48
N PRO A 118 23.04 11.40 -18.31
CA PRO A 118 22.56 10.02 -18.10
C PRO A 118 21.05 9.84 -18.39
N ARG A 119 20.65 8.64 -18.84
CA ARG A 119 19.25 8.30 -19.14
C ARG A 119 18.44 8.14 -17.85
N ARG A 120 17.20 8.66 -17.86
CA ARG A 120 16.23 8.54 -16.77
C ARG A 120 14.86 8.10 -17.29
N ASP A 121 14.42 6.92 -16.86
CA ASP A 121 13.18 6.26 -17.29
C ASP A 121 12.11 6.28 -16.18
N LEU A 122 10.84 6.39 -16.56
CA LEU A 122 9.71 6.32 -15.66
C LEU A 122 8.86 5.07 -15.97
N VAL A 123 8.56 4.28 -14.96
CA VAL A 123 7.67 3.12 -15.04
C VAL A 123 6.52 3.32 -14.06
N ILE A 124 5.28 3.14 -14.51
CA ILE A 124 4.07 3.33 -13.71
C ILE A 124 3.23 2.06 -13.78
N LEU A 125 3.21 1.32 -12.68
CA LEU A 125 2.39 0.13 -12.52
C LEU A 125 1.08 0.50 -11.84
N PHE A 126 0.01 -0.22 -12.13
CA PHE A 126 -1.27 -0.04 -11.43
C PHE A 126 -1.39 -0.95 -10.20
N GLY A 127 -2.11 -0.49 -9.19
CA GLY A 127 -2.57 -1.22 -8.02
C GLY A 127 -4.09 -1.39 -8.04
N ASN A 128 -4.71 -1.59 -6.87
CA ASN A 128 -6.16 -1.76 -6.75
C ASN A 128 -6.93 -0.43 -6.64
N HIS A 129 -6.26 0.69 -6.35
CA HIS A 129 -6.86 2.03 -6.34
C HIS A 129 -6.77 2.76 -7.68
N ASP A 130 -5.88 2.33 -8.58
CA ASP A 130 -5.69 2.91 -9.91
C ASP A 130 -5.62 1.93 -11.11
N PRO A 131 -6.46 0.88 -11.16
CA PRO A 131 -6.54 0.01 -12.34
C PRO A 131 -6.90 0.77 -13.64
N GLU A 132 -7.49 1.96 -13.53
CA GLU A 132 -7.75 2.88 -14.65
C GLU A 132 -6.50 3.24 -15.45
N LEU A 133 -5.29 3.11 -14.89
CA LEU A 133 -4.04 3.30 -15.63
C LEU A 133 -3.83 2.26 -16.75
N ALA A 134 -4.60 1.16 -16.75
CA ALA A 134 -4.64 0.21 -17.87
C ALA A 134 -5.40 0.74 -19.11
N TYR A 135 -6.16 1.84 -18.99
CA TYR A 135 -6.87 2.43 -20.12
C TYR A 135 -5.92 3.14 -21.10
N PRO A 136 -5.96 2.82 -22.40
CA PRO A 136 -5.14 3.52 -23.39
C PRO A 136 -5.35 5.04 -23.40
N GLY A 137 -6.59 5.52 -23.26
CA GLY A 137 -6.89 6.95 -23.22
C GLY A 137 -6.37 7.65 -21.97
N VAL A 138 -6.35 6.96 -20.83
CA VAL A 138 -5.73 7.48 -19.59
C VAL A 138 -4.22 7.57 -19.76
N GLN A 139 -3.59 6.55 -20.35
CA GLN A 139 -2.15 6.56 -20.64
C GLN A 139 -1.74 7.68 -21.60
N GLU A 140 -2.48 7.87 -22.70
CA GLU A 140 -2.23 8.99 -23.63
C GLU A 140 -2.36 10.33 -22.93
N ARG A 141 -3.37 10.49 -22.06
CA ARG A 141 -3.55 11.74 -21.34
C ARG A 141 -2.41 11.98 -20.36
N LEU A 142 -2.00 10.95 -19.63
CA LEU A 142 -0.91 11.02 -18.66
C LEU A 142 0.42 11.39 -19.34
N LEU A 143 0.72 10.80 -20.49
CA LEU A 143 1.90 11.18 -21.29
C LEU A 143 1.86 12.66 -21.70
N ALA A 144 0.69 13.20 -22.01
CA ALA A 144 0.53 14.62 -22.30
C ALA A 144 0.75 15.50 -21.06
N LEU A 145 0.27 15.07 -19.88
CA LEU A 145 0.48 15.78 -18.60
C LEU A 145 1.94 15.75 -18.14
N LEU A 146 2.67 14.67 -18.46
CA LEU A 146 4.11 14.53 -18.17
C LEU A 146 5.01 15.16 -19.25
N GLU A 147 4.42 15.84 -20.24
CA GLU A 147 5.13 16.41 -21.40
C GLU A 147 6.02 15.39 -22.15
N ALA A 148 5.69 14.10 -22.05
CA ALA A 148 6.46 12.98 -22.59
C ALA A 148 6.09 12.72 -24.06
N GLN A 149 6.55 13.60 -24.95
CA GLN A 149 6.30 13.53 -26.40
C GLN A 149 7.54 13.13 -27.20
N GLY A 150 7.35 12.67 -28.44
CA GLY A 150 8.43 12.25 -29.32
C GLY A 150 9.29 11.16 -28.67
N SER A 151 10.62 11.33 -28.68
CA SER A 151 11.54 10.35 -28.09
C SER A 151 11.42 10.20 -26.57
N LYS A 152 10.92 11.22 -25.83
CA LYS A 152 10.69 11.08 -24.37
C LYS A 152 9.60 10.06 -24.06
N ARG A 153 8.65 9.85 -24.98
CA ARG A 153 7.58 8.85 -24.82
C ARG A 153 8.13 7.45 -24.61
N GLU A 154 9.24 7.11 -25.28
CA GLU A 154 9.88 5.78 -25.18
C GLU A 154 10.53 5.53 -23.82
N LEU A 155 10.67 6.57 -22.98
CA LEU A 155 11.20 6.51 -21.62
C LEU A 155 10.12 6.30 -20.56
N VAL A 156 8.84 6.29 -20.95
CA VAL A 156 7.71 6.13 -20.03
C VAL A 156 6.97 4.83 -20.36
N ARG A 157 6.92 3.92 -19.39
CA ARG A 157 6.15 2.67 -19.47
C ARG A 157 5.02 2.70 -18.47
N MET A 158 3.82 2.29 -18.88
CA MET A 158 2.64 2.30 -18.01
C MET A 158 1.60 1.26 -18.41
N GLY A 159 0.67 0.98 -17.50
CA GLY A 159 -0.47 0.09 -17.74
C GLY A 159 -0.16 -1.39 -17.55
N GLU A 160 1.02 -1.73 -17.01
CA GLU A 160 1.40 -3.10 -16.66
C GLU A 160 1.19 -3.31 -15.16
N ARG A 161 0.80 -4.53 -14.75
CA ARG A 161 0.72 -4.90 -13.32
C ARG A 161 2.10 -5.07 -12.68
N ARG A 162 3.08 -5.49 -13.47
CA ARG A 162 4.39 -5.92 -13.01
C ARG A 162 5.52 -5.41 -13.89
N TYR A 163 6.67 -5.23 -13.27
CA TYR A 163 7.93 -4.91 -13.92
C TYR A 163 8.97 -5.98 -13.55
N PHE A 164 9.72 -6.47 -14.54
CA PHE A 164 10.83 -7.40 -14.28
C PHE A 164 12.02 -7.16 -15.19
N GLU A 165 13.07 -6.54 -14.66
CA GLU A 165 14.34 -6.32 -15.36
C GLU A 165 15.50 -6.25 -14.36
N ASP A 166 16.73 -6.53 -14.84
CA ASP A 166 17.96 -6.50 -14.04
C ASP A 166 17.88 -7.32 -12.72
N GLY A 167 17.09 -8.40 -12.72
CA GLY A 167 16.85 -9.23 -11.54
C GLY A 167 15.97 -8.60 -10.46
N VAL A 168 15.25 -7.53 -10.78
CA VAL A 168 14.31 -6.83 -9.90
C VAL A 168 12.88 -7.06 -10.40
N LEU A 169 12.07 -7.74 -9.60
CA LEU A 169 10.61 -7.87 -9.82
C LEU A 169 9.88 -6.85 -8.96
N VAL A 170 8.94 -6.14 -9.56
CA VAL A 170 8.09 -5.15 -8.88
C VAL A 170 6.64 -5.39 -9.29
N GLU A 171 5.73 -5.44 -8.32
CA GLU A 171 4.27 -5.49 -8.52
C GLU A 171 3.58 -4.98 -7.25
N HIS A 172 2.34 -4.50 -7.32
CA HIS A 172 1.74 -3.81 -6.19
C HIS A 172 1.49 -4.72 -4.96
N GLY A 173 0.99 -5.94 -5.18
CA GLY A 173 0.88 -6.98 -4.14
C GLY A 173 -0.55 -7.34 -3.72
N ASN A 174 -1.55 -6.57 -4.13
CA ASN A 174 -2.97 -6.84 -3.85
C ASN A 174 -3.48 -8.20 -4.35
N ALA A 175 -2.77 -8.83 -5.30
CA ALA A 175 -3.10 -10.17 -5.79
C ALA A 175 -2.80 -11.30 -4.79
N PHE A 176 -2.13 -11.03 -3.67
CA PHE A 176 -1.66 -12.04 -2.72
C PHE A 176 -2.22 -11.88 -1.29
N THR A 177 -3.05 -10.88 -1.05
CA THR A 177 -3.62 -10.54 0.26
C THR A 177 -5.12 -10.84 0.30
N GLU A 178 -5.95 -9.96 0.87
CA GLU A 178 -7.40 -10.12 0.97
C GLU A 178 -8.10 -10.28 -0.40
N ALA A 179 -9.02 -11.24 -0.47
CA ALA A 179 -9.75 -11.54 -1.71
C ALA A 179 -10.61 -10.36 -2.19
N VAL A 180 -11.02 -9.47 -1.28
CA VAL A 180 -11.83 -8.29 -1.61
C VAL A 180 -11.06 -7.25 -2.43
N ASN A 181 -9.74 -7.30 -2.49
CA ASN A 181 -8.90 -6.39 -3.28
C ASN A 181 -8.23 -7.05 -4.50
N GLN A 182 -8.60 -8.30 -4.79
CA GLN A 182 -8.09 -9.05 -5.93
C GLN A 182 -8.97 -8.87 -7.17
N PHE A 183 -8.34 -8.68 -8.33
CA PHE A 183 -9.02 -8.77 -9.63
C PHE A 183 -9.20 -10.23 -10.05
N THR A 184 -10.23 -10.50 -10.84
CA THR A 184 -10.46 -11.83 -11.43
C THR A 184 -9.29 -12.24 -12.34
N ASP A 185 -8.79 -11.30 -13.16
CA ASP A 185 -7.52 -11.43 -13.88
C ASP A 185 -6.60 -10.26 -13.48
N PRO A 186 -5.59 -10.49 -12.63
CA PRO A 186 -4.69 -9.43 -12.18
C PRO A 186 -3.91 -8.76 -13.32
N ASP A 187 -3.51 -9.50 -14.35
CA ASP A 187 -2.71 -8.95 -15.45
C ASP A 187 -3.57 -8.11 -16.42
N HIS A 188 -4.90 -8.30 -16.39
CA HIS A 188 -5.87 -7.53 -17.20
C HIS A 188 -7.06 -7.10 -16.33
N PRO A 189 -7.03 -5.91 -15.70
CA PRO A 189 -8.02 -5.47 -14.70
C PRO A 189 -9.34 -5.02 -15.35
N PHE A 190 -9.76 -5.67 -16.43
CA PHE A 190 -11.00 -5.41 -17.15
C PHE A 190 -12.05 -6.46 -16.79
N ASP A 191 -13.26 -5.98 -16.54
CA ASP A 191 -14.40 -6.82 -16.20
C ASP A 191 -14.71 -7.79 -17.36
N PRO A 192 -14.69 -9.12 -17.12
CA PRO A 192 -14.94 -10.11 -18.17
C PRO A 192 -16.39 -10.08 -18.68
N LYS A 193 -17.32 -9.51 -17.93
CA LYS A 193 -18.74 -9.36 -18.24
C LYS A 193 -19.04 -7.99 -18.86
N LEU A 194 -18.29 -6.94 -18.49
CA LEU A 194 -18.45 -5.57 -18.99
C LEU A 194 -17.30 -5.17 -19.92
N LYS A 195 -17.45 -5.47 -21.21
CA LYS A 195 -16.42 -5.21 -22.23
C LYS A 195 -15.83 -3.79 -22.15
N GLY A 196 -14.53 -3.70 -21.94
CA GLY A 196 -13.78 -2.44 -21.90
C GLY A 196 -14.05 -1.58 -20.65
N ARG A 197 -14.63 -2.16 -19.60
CA ARG A 197 -14.76 -1.52 -18.28
C ARG A 197 -13.79 -2.16 -17.32
N ILE A 198 -13.21 -1.35 -16.43
CA ILE A 198 -12.38 -1.85 -15.34
C ILE A 198 -13.25 -2.70 -14.40
N GLU A 199 -12.70 -3.82 -13.95
CA GLU A 199 -13.31 -4.61 -12.87
C GLU A 199 -13.23 -3.83 -11.57
N ARG A 200 -14.33 -3.77 -10.81
CA ARG A 200 -14.31 -3.23 -9.44
C ARG A 200 -14.31 -4.38 -8.45
N PRO A 201 -13.19 -4.68 -7.78
CA PRO A 201 -13.18 -5.65 -6.71
C PRO A 201 -14.04 -5.14 -5.54
N PRO A 202 -14.57 -6.03 -4.67
CA PRO A 202 -15.48 -5.64 -3.60
C PRO A 202 -14.96 -4.52 -2.68
N GLY A 203 -13.67 -4.49 -2.40
CA GLY A 203 -13.02 -3.46 -1.59
C GLY A 203 -13.18 -2.06 -2.18
N SER A 204 -13.21 -1.91 -3.50
CA SER A 204 -13.47 -0.61 -4.15
C SER A 204 -14.85 -0.03 -3.81
N TYR A 205 -15.85 -0.88 -3.57
CA TYR A 205 -17.18 -0.42 -3.13
C TYR A 205 -17.19 0.01 -1.68
N VAL A 206 -16.39 -0.64 -0.81
CA VAL A 206 -16.19 -0.18 0.56
C VAL A 206 -15.61 1.24 0.55
N VAL A 207 -14.65 1.51 -0.33
CA VAL A 207 -14.09 2.87 -0.48
C VAL A 207 -15.17 3.86 -0.93
N THR A 208 -15.83 3.61 -2.06
CA THR A 208 -16.76 4.60 -2.64
C THR A 208 -18.06 4.79 -1.87
N ASP A 209 -18.55 3.74 -1.23
CA ASP A 209 -19.88 3.72 -0.64
C ASP A 209 -19.84 3.99 0.87
N PHE A 210 -18.68 3.76 1.50
CA PHE A 210 -18.46 3.94 2.93
C PHE A 210 -17.34 4.93 3.27
N TYR A 211 -16.08 4.67 2.90
CA TYR A 211 -14.95 5.53 3.30
C TYR A 211 -15.13 6.99 2.87
N ASN A 212 -15.53 7.20 1.61
CA ASN A 212 -15.81 8.54 1.07
C ASN A 212 -16.89 9.33 1.83
N LYS A 213 -17.72 8.67 2.63
CA LYS A 213 -18.73 9.33 3.49
C LYS A 213 -18.19 9.54 4.89
N ILE A 214 -17.62 8.49 5.49
CA ILE A 214 -17.21 8.53 6.88
C ILE A 214 -15.97 9.40 7.11
N GLU A 215 -15.07 9.55 6.14
CA GLU A 215 -13.88 10.40 6.27
C GLU A 215 -14.22 11.88 6.46
N TRP A 216 -15.39 12.32 5.97
CA TRP A 216 -15.90 13.65 6.30
C TRP A 216 -16.21 13.82 7.80
N GLU A 217 -16.53 12.72 8.49
CA GLU A 217 -16.78 12.68 9.94
C GLU A 217 -15.55 12.22 10.74
N ARG A 218 -14.66 11.44 10.14
CA ARG A 218 -13.51 10.73 10.72
C ARG A 218 -12.36 10.71 9.71
N PRO A 219 -11.68 11.85 9.46
CA PRO A 219 -10.64 11.95 8.42
C PRO A 219 -9.35 11.19 8.76
N TRP A 220 -9.33 10.47 9.88
CA TRP A 220 -8.19 9.68 10.37
C TRP A 220 -8.43 8.17 10.21
N ILE A 221 -9.53 7.76 9.62
CA ILE A 221 -9.93 6.36 9.64
C ILE A 221 -9.04 5.47 8.75
N ASP A 222 -8.54 6.01 7.64
CA ASP A 222 -7.77 5.36 6.58
C ASP A 222 -6.32 5.05 7.01
N GLY A 223 -5.68 5.96 7.77
CA GLY A 223 -4.32 5.79 8.26
C GLY A 223 -4.20 4.96 9.55
N VAL A 224 -5.30 4.41 10.07
CA VAL A 224 -5.26 3.44 11.18
C VAL A 224 -4.92 2.07 10.62
N HIS A 225 -3.70 1.63 10.90
CA HIS A 225 -3.24 0.31 10.49
C HIS A 225 -3.22 -0.68 11.66
N PRO A 226 -3.46 -1.97 11.36
CA PRO A 226 -3.73 -2.55 10.03
C PRO A 226 -5.18 -2.29 9.55
N MET A 227 -5.37 -1.78 8.33
CA MET A 227 -6.70 -1.36 7.82
C MET A 227 -7.74 -2.48 7.83
N SER A 228 -7.35 -3.70 7.43
CA SER A 228 -8.22 -4.90 7.45
C SER A 228 -8.71 -5.28 8.84
N SER A 229 -8.11 -4.69 9.87
CA SER A 229 -8.41 -4.97 11.28
C SER A 229 -9.13 -3.82 11.98
N LEU A 230 -9.40 -2.71 11.28
CA LEU A 230 -10.04 -1.51 11.80
C LEU A 230 -11.38 -1.82 12.50
N VAL A 231 -12.16 -2.76 11.95
CA VAL A 231 -13.43 -3.19 12.54
C VAL A 231 -13.29 -3.69 13.97
N PHE A 232 -12.24 -4.44 14.30
CA PHE A 232 -12.02 -4.99 15.64
C PHE A 232 -11.51 -3.93 16.60
N TYR A 233 -10.69 -2.99 16.14
CA TYR A 233 -10.34 -1.82 16.94
C TYR A 233 -11.57 -0.93 17.20
N ALA A 234 -12.41 -0.72 16.19
CA ALA A 234 -13.64 0.04 16.34
C ALA A 234 -14.56 -0.63 17.36
N LEU A 235 -14.75 -1.95 17.30
CA LEU A 235 -15.55 -2.68 18.30
C LEU A 235 -15.03 -2.48 19.72
N ALA A 236 -13.71 -2.38 19.90
CA ALA A 236 -13.07 -2.18 21.20
C ALA A 236 -13.18 -0.74 21.73
N TYR A 237 -13.08 0.28 20.86
CA TYR A 237 -12.84 1.67 21.29
C TYR A 237 -13.88 2.69 20.79
N ASP A 238 -14.65 2.38 19.75
CA ASP A 238 -15.77 3.20 19.24
C ASP A 238 -16.93 2.31 18.71
N PRO A 239 -17.73 1.68 19.60
CA PRO A 239 -18.73 0.69 19.20
C PRO A 239 -19.82 1.24 18.27
N LEU A 240 -20.17 2.53 18.36
CA LEU A 240 -21.15 3.14 17.47
C LEU A 240 -20.61 3.24 16.05
N PHE A 241 -19.35 3.67 15.92
CA PHE A 241 -18.66 3.65 14.64
C PHE A 241 -18.52 2.20 14.11
N ALA A 242 -18.16 1.24 14.96
CA ALA A 242 -18.03 -0.17 14.59
C ALA A 242 -19.33 -0.75 14.00
N VAL A 243 -20.47 -0.50 14.63
CA VAL A 243 -21.80 -0.93 14.16
C VAL A 243 -22.07 -0.39 12.76
N ARG A 244 -21.78 0.89 12.50
CA ARG A 244 -21.94 1.51 11.18
C ARG A 244 -20.97 0.95 10.15
N PHE A 245 -19.72 0.73 10.55
CA PHE A 245 -18.66 0.16 9.72
C PHE A 245 -19.02 -1.25 9.28
N VAL A 246 -19.35 -2.14 10.22
CA VAL A 246 -19.78 -3.52 9.95
C VAL A 246 -21.00 -3.53 9.03
N LYS A 247 -22.02 -2.73 9.32
CA LYS A 247 -23.24 -2.64 8.51
C LYS A 247 -22.93 -2.27 7.06
N ALA A 248 -22.15 -1.22 6.86
CA ALA A 248 -21.74 -0.80 5.52
C ALA A 248 -20.88 -1.86 4.82
N LEU A 249 -19.89 -2.42 5.49
CA LEU A 249 -18.99 -3.44 4.95
C LEU A 249 -19.77 -4.68 4.50
N LEU A 250 -20.69 -5.19 5.32
CA LEU A 250 -21.49 -6.37 5.00
C LEU A 250 -22.54 -6.13 3.90
N ILE A 251 -23.03 -4.89 3.74
CA ILE A 251 -23.94 -4.51 2.65
C ILE A 251 -23.19 -4.30 1.33
N SER A 252 -22.02 -3.66 1.37
CA SER A 252 -21.25 -3.26 0.19
C SER A 252 -20.45 -4.40 -0.41
N VAL A 253 -20.04 -5.40 0.39
CA VAL A 253 -19.30 -6.56 -0.09
C VAL A 253 -20.27 -7.73 -0.33
N PRO A 254 -20.43 -8.25 -1.56
CA PRO A 254 -21.20 -9.46 -1.79
C PRO A 254 -20.54 -10.66 -1.08
N ASP A 255 -21.32 -11.69 -0.71
CA ASP A 255 -20.77 -12.92 -0.15
C ASP A 255 -19.85 -13.58 -1.19
N LEU A 256 -18.58 -13.80 -0.85
CA LEU A 256 -17.60 -14.44 -1.73
C LEU A 256 -17.69 -15.97 -1.64
N LEU A 257 -18.26 -16.51 -0.55
CA LEU A 257 -18.42 -17.95 -0.28
C LEU A 257 -19.83 -18.51 -0.55
N THR A 258 -20.72 -17.77 -1.23
CA THR A 258 -22.10 -18.23 -1.51
C THR A 258 -22.19 -19.55 -2.26
N ASP A 259 -21.19 -19.91 -3.07
CA ASP A 259 -21.21 -21.15 -3.86
C ASP A 259 -20.90 -22.42 -3.05
N ILE A 260 -20.36 -22.29 -1.82
CA ILE A 260 -20.05 -23.45 -0.96
C ILE A 260 -21.18 -23.74 0.04
N LEU A 261 -21.93 -22.72 0.45
CA LEU A 261 -23.02 -22.85 1.44
C LEU A 261 -24.40 -23.09 0.80
N ALA A 262 -24.51 -23.10 -0.52
CA ALA A 262 -25.75 -23.36 -1.27
C ALA A 262 -26.29 -24.80 -1.15
N THR A 263 -25.79 -25.61 -0.21
CA THR A 263 -26.33 -26.93 0.13
C THR A 263 -26.92 -26.96 1.54
N GLY A 264 -28.04 -26.26 1.71
CA GLY A 264 -29.11 -26.68 2.64
C GLY A 264 -28.98 -26.41 4.15
N ALA A 265 -28.34 -25.32 4.60
CA ALA A 265 -28.21 -25.01 6.03
C ALA A 265 -28.61 -23.55 6.38
N GLU A 266 -28.67 -23.26 7.68
CA GLU A 266 -29.05 -22.01 8.37
C GLU A 266 -28.51 -20.71 7.75
N ALA A 267 -29.11 -19.56 8.09
CA ALA A 267 -28.67 -18.24 7.62
C ALA A 267 -27.16 -18.04 7.84
N SER A 268 -26.44 -17.48 6.85
CA SER A 268 -24.99 -17.25 6.96
C SER A 268 -24.64 -16.32 8.11
N ALA A 269 -23.40 -16.33 8.60
CA ALA A 269 -22.98 -15.41 9.66
C ALA A 269 -23.19 -13.95 9.24
N SER A 270 -22.93 -13.62 7.97
CA SER A 270 -23.20 -12.30 7.41
C SER A 270 -24.69 -11.90 7.48
N GLN A 271 -25.61 -12.83 7.21
CA GLN A 271 -27.05 -12.60 7.30
C GLN A 271 -27.52 -12.45 8.75
N GLN A 272 -26.99 -13.24 9.67
CA GLN A 272 -27.32 -13.15 11.09
C GLN A 272 -26.89 -11.80 11.69
N VAL A 273 -25.67 -11.35 11.41
CA VAL A 273 -25.18 -10.03 11.86
C VAL A 273 -26.02 -8.91 11.24
N LEU A 274 -26.33 -8.97 9.94
CA LEU A 274 -27.17 -7.96 9.29
C LEU A 274 -28.60 -7.92 9.86
N ALA A 275 -29.18 -9.06 10.22
CA ALA A 275 -30.49 -9.11 10.88
C ALA A 275 -30.44 -8.44 12.26
N GLN A 276 -29.44 -8.75 13.08
CA GLN A 276 -29.25 -8.08 14.39
C GLN A 276 -29.07 -6.56 14.23
N LEU A 277 -28.30 -6.13 13.23
CA LEU A 277 -28.07 -4.71 12.90
C LEU A 277 -29.32 -3.99 12.35
N ALA A 278 -30.31 -4.73 11.85
CA ALA A 278 -31.57 -4.17 11.35
C ALA A 278 -32.65 -4.10 12.43
N GLU A 279 -32.63 -5.01 13.40
CA GLU A 279 -33.62 -5.09 14.48
C GLU A 279 -33.36 -4.09 15.62
N MET A 280 -32.09 -3.71 15.84
CA MET A 280 -31.69 -2.83 16.94
C MET A 280 -31.33 -1.42 16.45
N ASP A 281 -31.70 -0.39 17.22
CA ASP A 281 -31.17 0.96 17.03
C ASP A 281 -29.65 0.98 17.21
N GLU A 282 -28.93 1.66 16.31
CA GLU A 282 -27.46 1.67 16.29
C GLU A 282 -26.86 2.16 17.62
N ARG A 283 -27.51 3.11 18.31
CA ARG A 283 -27.02 3.62 19.60
C ARG A 283 -27.31 2.64 20.72
N ALA A 284 -28.48 2.00 20.71
CA ALA A 284 -28.81 0.97 21.69
C ALA A 284 -27.87 -0.24 21.58
N LEU A 285 -27.55 -0.66 20.36
CA LEU A 285 -26.58 -1.73 20.11
C LEU A 285 -25.17 -1.33 20.57
N ALA A 286 -24.71 -0.12 20.20
CA ALA A 286 -23.42 0.40 20.63
C ALA A 286 -23.30 0.51 22.15
N GLN A 287 -24.37 0.94 22.84
CA GLN A 287 -24.42 0.99 24.29
C GLN A 287 -24.29 -0.42 24.89
N ARG A 288 -25.03 -1.39 24.35
CA ARG A 288 -24.95 -2.79 24.80
C ARG A 288 -23.56 -3.38 24.59
N LEU A 289 -22.90 -3.10 23.46
CA LEU A 289 -21.51 -3.51 23.20
C LEU A 289 -20.55 -2.93 24.25
N GLY A 290 -20.80 -1.73 24.77
CA GLY A 290 -19.98 -1.11 25.81
C GLY A 290 -20.27 -1.60 27.24
N GLU A 291 -21.48 -2.09 27.52
CA GLU A 291 -21.93 -2.45 28.87
C GLU A 291 -21.93 -3.97 29.13
N ASP A 292 -22.10 -4.79 28.10
CA ASP A 292 -22.22 -6.25 28.19
C ASP A 292 -21.04 -6.94 27.48
N ALA A 293 -20.01 -7.28 28.27
CA ALA A 293 -18.78 -7.92 27.78
C ALA A 293 -19.01 -9.30 27.14
N VAL A 294 -20.07 -10.02 27.55
CA VAL A 294 -20.41 -11.32 26.95
C VAL A 294 -21.00 -11.09 25.57
N PHE A 295 -21.97 -10.17 25.47
CA PHE A 295 -22.56 -9.80 24.19
C PHE A 295 -21.52 -9.25 23.21
N ALA A 296 -20.61 -8.39 23.68
CA ALA A 296 -19.53 -7.84 22.86
C ALA A 296 -18.62 -8.92 22.27
N ALA A 297 -18.27 -9.95 23.06
CA ALA A 297 -17.46 -11.07 22.60
C ALA A 297 -18.18 -11.87 21.52
N THR A 298 -19.45 -12.22 21.76
CA THR A 298 -20.27 -12.97 20.81
C THR A 298 -20.45 -12.20 19.52
N PHE A 299 -20.79 -10.91 19.60
CA PHE A 299 -20.97 -10.07 18.42
C PHE A 299 -19.67 -9.95 17.62
N ALA A 300 -18.52 -9.76 18.26
CA ALA A 300 -17.24 -9.70 17.56
C ALA A 300 -16.88 -11.02 16.86
N GLN A 301 -17.22 -12.16 17.46
CA GLN A 301 -17.04 -13.47 16.83
C GLN A 301 -17.92 -13.62 15.59
N GLU A 302 -19.20 -13.26 15.69
CA GLU A 302 -20.14 -13.28 14.57
C GLU A 302 -19.68 -12.35 13.44
N VAL A 303 -19.20 -11.14 13.79
CA VAL A 303 -18.60 -10.20 12.84
C VAL A 303 -17.38 -10.82 12.16
N GLY A 304 -16.46 -11.41 12.91
CA GLY A 304 -15.27 -12.02 12.30
C GLY A 304 -15.60 -13.18 11.35
N GLN A 305 -16.59 -14.00 11.69
CA GLN A 305 -17.10 -15.04 10.79
C GLN A 305 -17.74 -14.43 9.53
N ALA A 306 -18.58 -13.41 9.70
CA ALA A 306 -19.20 -12.69 8.59
C ALA A 306 -18.14 -12.06 7.65
N LEU A 307 -17.07 -11.50 8.20
CA LEU A 307 -15.99 -10.92 7.39
C LEU A 307 -15.16 -11.98 6.66
N ALA A 308 -14.95 -13.14 7.26
CA ALA A 308 -14.32 -14.27 6.60
C ALA A 308 -15.17 -14.80 5.43
N GLU A 309 -16.50 -14.89 5.59
CA GLU A 309 -17.44 -15.24 4.51
C GLU A 309 -17.39 -14.25 3.33
N LYS A 310 -17.10 -12.99 3.63
CA LYS A 310 -16.95 -11.88 2.67
C LYS A 310 -15.53 -11.78 2.10
N GLY A 311 -14.59 -12.64 2.50
CA GLY A 311 -13.18 -12.58 2.06
C GLY A 311 -12.39 -11.36 2.56
N ALA A 312 -12.95 -10.61 3.52
CA ALA A 312 -12.34 -9.42 4.13
C ALA A 312 -11.46 -9.75 5.35
N ALA A 313 -11.49 -11.00 5.82
CA ALA A 313 -10.62 -11.52 6.86
C ALA A 313 -10.23 -12.99 6.55
N PRO A 314 -9.09 -13.50 7.04
CA PRO A 314 -8.71 -14.90 6.86
C PRO A 314 -9.64 -15.87 7.61
N SER A 315 -10.05 -16.95 6.95
CA SER A 315 -10.93 -17.98 7.55
C SER A 315 -10.23 -18.87 8.60
N ALA A 316 -8.90 -18.91 8.59
CA ALA A 316 -8.09 -19.77 9.47
C ALA A 316 -7.92 -19.21 10.90
N LEU A 317 -8.36 -17.97 11.15
CA LEU A 317 -8.28 -17.36 12.46
C LEU A 317 -9.41 -17.92 13.33
N GLY A 318 -9.06 -18.91 14.15
CA GLY A 318 -9.94 -19.42 15.19
C GLY A 318 -10.21 -18.32 16.21
N LEU A 319 -11.24 -17.51 15.97
CA LEU A 319 -11.65 -16.41 16.83
C LEU A 319 -11.84 -16.93 18.25
N ALA A 320 -10.99 -16.48 19.18
CA ALA A 320 -10.97 -16.96 20.55
C ALA A 320 -12.33 -16.75 21.25
N THR A 321 -12.79 -17.77 21.98
CA THR A 321 -14.09 -17.87 22.66
C THR A 321 -14.13 -17.18 24.04
N ALA A 322 -13.11 -16.38 24.37
CA ALA A 322 -13.03 -15.73 25.69
C ALA A 322 -13.87 -14.43 25.73
N PRO A 323 -14.55 -14.14 26.86
CA PRO A 323 -15.40 -12.96 27.01
C PRO A 323 -14.66 -11.64 26.73
N GLY A 324 -15.41 -10.66 26.22
CA GLY A 324 -14.93 -9.52 25.45
C GLY A 324 -14.33 -8.42 26.31
N GLU A 325 -13.00 -8.35 26.33
CA GLU A 325 -12.24 -7.17 26.69
C GLU A 325 -11.68 -6.53 25.42
N ALA A 326 -11.57 -5.19 25.38
CA ALA A 326 -10.95 -4.44 24.27
C ALA A 326 -9.58 -5.01 23.84
N LYS A 327 -8.84 -5.59 24.79
CA LYS A 327 -7.56 -6.26 24.59
C LYS A 327 -7.67 -7.51 23.70
N THR A 328 -8.72 -8.31 23.81
CA THR A 328 -8.94 -9.52 23.00
C THR A 328 -9.20 -9.16 21.54
N LEU A 329 -9.97 -8.09 21.29
CA LEU A 329 -10.25 -7.60 19.93
C LEU A 329 -9.00 -7.01 19.27
N ALA A 330 -8.18 -6.27 20.03
CA ALA A 330 -6.90 -5.79 19.54
C ALA A 330 -5.92 -6.94 19.22
N MET A 331 -5.98 -8.06 19.93
CA MET A 331 -5.22 -9.27 19.58
C MET A 331 -5.72 -9.90 18.28
N GLN A 332 -7.03 -10.01 18.07
CA GLN A 332 -7.60 -10.51 16.81
C GLN A 332 -7.18 -9.64 15.61
N ALA A 333 -7.25 -8.32 15.77
CA ALA A 333 -6.75 -7.37 14.78
C ALA A 333 -5.29 -7.63 14.40
N ARG A 334 -4.44 -7.88 15.40
CA ARG A 334 -3.03 -8.18 15.17
C ARG A 334 -2.83 -9.49 14.39
N GLU A 335 -3.54 -10.56 14.74
CA GLU A 335 -3.41 -11.86 14.08
C GLU A 335 -3.81 -11.79 12.60
N ILE A 336 -4.85 -11.02 12.26
CA ILE A 336 -5.26 -10.76 10.87
C ILE A 336 -4.13 -10.11 10.07
N ALA A 337 -3.51 -9.08 10.64
CA ALA A 337 -2.46 -8.35 9.95
C ALA A 337 -1.19 -9.18 9.75
N GLU A 338 -0.77 -9.91 10.79
CA GLU A 338 0.37 -10.81 10.71
C GLU A 338 0.16 -11.88 9.61
N HIS A 339 -1.06 -12.35 9.41
CA HIS A 339 -1.40 -13.28 8.33
C HIS A 339 -1.15 -12.67 6.94
N TYR A 340 -1.64 -11.45 6.69
CA TYR A 340 -1.44 -10.80 5.38
C TYR A 340 0.02 -10.44 5.11
N TRP A 341 0.77 -10.03 6.14
CA TRP A 341 2.21 -9.80 6.02
C TRP A 341 2.95 -11.08 5.65
N GLN A 342 2.61 -12.20 6.30
CA GLN A 342 3.20 -13.50 5.97
C GLN A 342 2.85 -13.93 4.54
N ALA A 343 1.60 -13.73 4.10
CA ALA A 343 1.17 -14.08 2.74
C ALA A 343 2.00 -13.34 1.66
N LEU A 344 2.30 -12.05 1.86
CA LEU A 344 3.17 -11.30 0.95
C LEU A 344 4.63 -11.77 0.99
N GLU A 345 5.14 -12.13 2.16
CA GLU A 345 6.50 -12.67 2.30
C GLU A 345 6.65 -14.01 1.57
N ASP A 346 5.66 -14.89 1.72
CA ASP A 346 5.61 -16.18 1.04
C ASP A 346 5.49 -15.99 -0.48
N ALA A 347 4.59 -15.10 -0.92
CA ALA A 347 4.43 -14.75 -2.33
C ALA A 347 5.73 -14.17 -2.93
N ALA A 348 6.44 -13.31 -2.18
CA ALA A 348 7.74 -12.79 -2.63
C ALA A 348 8.77 -13.91 -2.80
N GLY A 349 8.78 -14.91 -1.90
CA GLY A 349 9.58 -16.12 -2.02
C GLY A 349 9.28 -16.91 -3.28
N GLU A 350 8.00 -17.21 -3.52
CA GLU A 350 7.55 -17.93 -4.70
C GLU A 350 7.87 -17.17 -6.00
N CYS A 351 7.63 -15.86 -6.02
CA CYS A 351 7.94 -15.01 -7.16
C CYS A 351 9.44 -15.03 -7.47
N ALA A 352 10.31 -14.93 -6.46
CA ALA A 352 11.75 -15.03 -6.63
C ALA A 352 12.20 -16.39 -7.15
N GLU A 353 11.60 -17.49 -6.68
CA GLU A 353 11.91 -18.85 -7.17
C GLU A 353 11.47 -19.07 -8.62
N LYS A 354 10.25 -18.65 -8.97
CA LYS A 354 9.67 -18.82 -10.31
C LYS A 354 10.37 -17.97 -11.37
N THR A 355 10.75 -16.74 -11.03
CA THR A 355 11.32 -15.77 -11.98
C THR A 355 12.84 -15.71 -11.95
N GLY A 356 13.48 -16.20 -10.88
CA GLY A 356 14.90 -16.01 -10.61
C GLY A 356 15.27 -14.62 -10.10
N ALA A 357 14.28 -13.79 -9.74
CA ALA A 357 14.50 -12.45 -9.20
C ALA A 357 15.41 -12.47 -7.96
N LYS A 358 16.27 -11.46 -7.86
CA LYS A 358 17.18 -11.23 -6.74
C LYS A 358 16.59 -10.23 -5.74
N VAL A 359 15.73 -9.35 -6.22
CA VAL A 359 14.92 -8.44 -5.40
C VAL A 359 13.47 -8.56 -5.86
N VAL A 360 12.56 -8.72 -4.90
CA VAL A 360 11.11 -8.63 -5.13
C VAL A 360 10.60 -7.46 -4.31
N CYS A 361 9.89 -6.53 -4.94
CA CYS A 361 9.37 -5.33 -4.30
C CYS A 361 7.84 -5.26 -4.44
N PHE A 362 7.14 -5.18 -3.30
CA PHE A 362 5.69 -4.98 -3.22
C PHE A 362 5.34 -3.62 -2.59
N GLY A 363 4.03 -3.32 -2.53
CA GLY A 363 3.37 -2.21 -1.84
C GLY A 363 2.13 -2.72 -1.06
N HIS A 364 1.01 -2.02 -1.18
CA HIS A 364 -0.36 -2.45 -0.84
C HIS A 364 -0.72 -2.49 0.66
N ILE A 365 0.13 -3.08 1.51
CA ILE A 365 -0.14 -3.16 2.96
C ILE A 365 0.29 -1.89 3.71
N HIS A 366 0.85 -0.92 2.99
CA HIS A 366 1.42 0.35 3.49
C HIS A 366 2.54 0.17 4.52
N GLU A 367 3.00 -1.05 4.80
CA GLU A 367 4.07 -1.35 5.75
C GLU A 367 5.42 -1.38 5.08
N ARG A 368 6.41 -0.76 5.72
CA ARG A 368 7.81 -0.91 5.30
C ARG A 368 8.30 -2.31 5.71
N VAL A 369 8.74 -3.09 4.73
CA VAL A 369 9.33 -4.41 4.99
C VAL A 369 10.64 -4.51 4.24
N GLN A 370 11.71 -4.92 4.93
CA GLN A 370 12.97 -5.28 4.30
C GLN A 370 13.48 -6.57 4.93
N LYS A 371 13.42 -7.66 4.16
CA LYS A 371 13.79 -8.98 4.63
C LYS A 371 14.62 -9.72 3.59
N ARG A 372 15.58 -10.52 4.05
CA ARG A 372 16.26 -11.50 3.21
C ARG A 372 15.50 -12.81 3.31
N LEU A 373 15.05 -13.33 2.17
CA LEU A 373 14.27 -14.55 2.07
C LEU A 373 15.18 -15.79 2.16
N PRO A 374 14.63 -16.98 2.51
CA PRO A 374 15.41 -18.21 2.60
C PRO A 374 16.16 -18.60 1.33
N ASN A 375 15.58 -18.29 0.17
CA ASN A 375 16.19 -18.50 -1.16
C ASN A 375 17.30 -17.48 -1.51
N GLY A 376 17.61 -16.55 -0.60
CA GLY A 376 18.65 -15.53 -0.74
C GLY A 376 18.23 -14.24 -1.44
N ALA A 377 17.03 -14.17 -2.00
CA ALA A 377 16.47 -12.94 -2.55
C ALA A 377 16.16 -11.92 -1.42
N ILE A 378 16.01 -10.66 -1.80
CA ILE A 378 15.61 -9.59 -0.88
C ILE A 378 14.16 -9.23 -1.18
N TYR A 379 13.30 -9.32 -0.17
CA TYR A 379 11.95 -8.80 -0.20
C TYR A 379 11.92 -7.38 0.35
N LEU A 380 11.34 -6.47 -0.42
CA LEU A 380 11.06 -5.10 -0.03
C LEU A 380 9.55 -4.84 -0.11
N ASN A 381 9.01 -4.10 0.84
CA ASN A 381 7.73 -3.41 0.72
C ASN A 381 7.96 -1.92 0.93
N THR A 382 7.57 -1.08 -0.02
CA THR A 382 8.00 0.33 0.01
C THR A 382 7.34 1.15 1.11
N GLY A 383 6.24 0.69 1.70
CA GLY A 383 5.49 1.45 2.69
C GLY A 383 4.44 2.35 2.05
N THR A 384 4.26 3.57 2.56
CA THR A 384 3.27 4.53 2.05
C THR A 384 3.72 5.97 2.29
N TRP A 385 3.21 6.90 1.49
CA TRP A 385 3.43 8.34 1.69
C TRP A 385 2.23 9.03 2.37
N ILE A 386 1.14 8.29 2.58
CA ILE A 386 0.02 8.78 3.38
C ILE A 386 0.33 8.73 4.89
N TRP A 387 -0.46 9.42 5.70
CA TRP A 387 -0.27 9.35 7.14
C TRP A 387 -0.70 7.97 7.59
N LYS A 388 0.02 7.47 8.58
CA LYS A 388 -0.24 6.13 9.07
C LYS A 388 0.27 5.97 10.47
N MET A 389 -0.46 5.19 11.25
CA MET A 389 0.02 4.68 12.51
C MET A 389 -0.43 3.24 12.74
N ASP A 390 0.51 2.41 13.15
CA ASP A 390 0.23 1.05 13.62
C ASP A 390 -0.32 1.13 15.05
N PHE A 391 -1.59 0.72 15.20
CA PHE A 391 -2.28 0.66 16.49
C PHE A 391 -2.37 -0.76 17.07
N SER A 392 -1.72 -1.75 16.47
CA SER A 392 -1.72 -3.15 16.97
C SER A 392 -1.15 -3.32 18.37
N GLN A 393 -0.28 -2.40 18.80
CA GLN A 393 0.28 -2.37 20.15
C GLN A 393 -0.11 -1.09 20.91
N ALA A 394 -1.09 -0.32 20.43
CA ALA A 394 -1.51 0.92 21.09
C ALA A 394 -2.27 0.64 22.39
N SER A 395 -2.03 1.47 23.41
CA SER A 395 -2.78 1.41 24.67
C SER A 395 -4.18 2.03 24.53
N ASP A 396 -5.11 1.67 25.43
CA ASP A 396 -6.45 2.27 25.51
C ASP A 396 -6.40 3.81 25.55
N ALA A 397 -5.41 4.37 26.24
CA ALA A 397 -5.23 5.82 26.35
C ALA A 397 -4.87 6.43 24.99
N MET A 398 -4.03 5.76 24.18
CA MET A 398 -3.68 6.22 22.84
C MET A 398 -4.87 6.13 21.88
N TRP A 399 -5.67 5.07 21.96
CA TRP A 399 -6.89 4.95 21.17
C TRP A 399 -7.90 6.05 21.48
N ARG A 400 -8.13 6.32 22.77
CA ARG A 400 -9.00 7.43 23.19
C ARG A 400 -8.46 8.79 22.76
N ASP A 401 -7.14 8.99 22.81
CA ASP A 401 -6.50 10.23 22.33
C ASP A 401 -6.61 10.39 20.82
N LEU A 402 -6.48 9.32 20.02
CA LEU A 402 -6.74 9.36 18.57
C LEU A 402 -8.17 9.80 18.27
N ILE A 403 -9.16 9.19 18.94
CA ILE A 403 -10.58 9.50 18.69
C ILE A 403 -10.89 10.96 19.07
N ALA A 404 -10.32 11.45 20.17
CA ALA A 404 -10.56 12.81 20.65
C ALA A 404 -9.72 13.89 19.93
N HIS A 405 -8.52 13.53 19.49
CA HIS A 405 -7.48 14.43 18.99
C HIS A 405 -6.71 13.84 17.79
N PRO A 406 -7.40 13.47 16.70
CA PRO A 406 -6.77 12.78 15.56
C PRO A 406 -5.70 13.63 14.87
N GLU A 407 -5.81 14.95 14.93
CA GLU A 407 -4.84 15.90 14.36
C GLU A 407 -3.42 15.70 14.90
N LYS A 408 -3.25 15.16 16.12
CA LYS A 408 -1.93 14.87 16.70
C LYS A 408 -1.16 13.81 15.93
N TYR A 409 -1.86 12.94 15.19
CA TYR A 409 -1.33 11.74 14.57
C TYR A 409 -1.14 11.91 13.06
N MET A 410 -2.08 12.58 12.39
CA MET A 410 -2.15 12.68 10.93
C MET A 410 -1.01 13.46 10.26
N HIS A 411 -0.17 14.13 11.03
CA HIS A 411 1.01 14.85 10.52
C HIS A 411 2.26 13.97 10.41
N ARG A 412 2.28 12.77 11.02
CA ARG A 412 3.45 11.89 10.98
C ARG A 412 3.42 11.02 9.72
N ARG A 413 4.37 11.26 8.83
CA ARG A 413 4.53 10.55 7.55
C ARG A 413 5.96 10.06 7.42
N HIS A 414 6.10 8.82 6.93
CA HIS A 414 7.39 8.21 6.64
C HIS A 414 7.47 8.04 5.14
N LEU A 415 7.97 9.06 4.43
CA LEU A 415 8.01 9.10 2.97
C LEU A 415 9.06 8.13 2.44
N THR A 416 8.74 6.85 2.42
CA THR A 416 9.69 5.77 2.15
C THR A 416 9.80 5.47 0.66
N TYR A 417 10.99 5.02 0.25
CA TYR A 417 11.22 4.49 -1.09
C TYR A 417 12.25 3.36 -1.05
N ALA A 418 12.16 2.43 -1.98
CA ALA A 418 13.20 1.44 -2.19
C ALA A 418 14.25 1.96 -3.19
N ARG A 419 15.52 1.69 -2.89
CA ARG A 419 16.65 1.96 -3.77
C ARG A 419 17.41 0.68 -4.05
N ILE A 420 17.66 0.43 -5.34
CA ILE A 420 18.45 -0.70 -5.81
C ILE A 420 19.62 -0.18 -6.64
N ASP A 421 20.84 -0.41 -6.16
CA ASP A 421 22.08 -0.02 -6.83
C ASP A 421 22.62 -1.22 -7.62
N ILE A 422 22.78 -1.04 -8.93
CA ILE A 422 23.15 -2.10 -9.89
C ILE A 422 24.48 -1.72 -10.55
N ALA A 423 25.43 -2.64 -10.48
CA ALA A 423 26.75 -2.47 -11.10
C ALA A 423 26.68 -2.52 -12.63
N GLU A 424 27.74 -2.06 -13.30
CA GLU A 424 27.86 -2.11 -14.76
C GLU A 424 27.77 -3.53 -15.34
N ASP A 425 28.15 -4.55 -14.56
CA ASP A 425 28.06 -5.97 -14.91
C ASP A 425 26.65 -6.57 -14.68
N GLY A 426 25.67 -5.74 -14.28
CA GLY A 426 24.29 -6.15 -13.99
C GLY A 426 24.09 -6.72 -12.59
N ARG A 427 25.13 -6.84 -11.76
CA ARG A 427 25.01 -7.38 -10.41
C ARG A 427 24.38 -6.35 -9.46
N ILE A 428 23.35 -6.76 -8.73
CA ILE A 428 22.78 -5.96 -7.63
C ILE A 428 23.81 -5.85 -6.51
N ARG A 429 24.21 -4.62 -6.19
CA ARG A 429 25.15 -4.31 -5.10
C ARG A 429 24.44 -4.08 -3.77
N ALA A 430 23.29 -3.40 -3.82
CA ALA A 430 22.49 -3.08 -2.65
C ALA A 430 21.01 -2.97 -3.03
N ALA A 431 20.13 -3.34 -2.11
CA ALA A 431 18.69 -3.12 -2.18
C ALA A 431 18.23 -2.74 -0.76
N ARG A 432 17.66 -1.55 -0.60
CA ARG A 432 17.38 -0.95 0.72
C ARG A 432 16.16 -0.04 0.69
N LEU A 433 15.44 0.04 1.80
CA LEU A 433 14.46 1.09 2.07
C LEU A 433 15.14 2.33 2.65
N LEU A 434 14.73 3.49 2.17
CA LEU A 434 15.22 4.81 2.54
C LEU A 434 14.04 5.75 2.76
N LEU A 435 14.31 6.92 3.34
CA LEU A 435 13.35 8.00 3.53
C LEU A 435 13.69 9.17 2.61
N ALA A 436 12.71 9.71 1.90
CA ALA A 436 12.86 10.81 0.95
C ALA A 436 13.24 12.14 1.62
N ASN A 437 12.90 12.29 2.90
CA ASN A 437 13.20 13.46 3.72
C ASN A 437 14.46 13.32 4.59
N ASP A 438 15.13 12.17 4.57
CA ASP A 438 16.46 12.02 5.16
C ASP A 438 17.52 12.42 4.11
N PRO A 439 18.56 13.18 4.47
CA PRO A 439 19.69 13.40 3.56
C PRO A 439 20.28 12.04 3.20
N PRO A 440 20.67 11.80 1.92
CA PRO A 440 21.24 10.53 1.53
C PRO A 440 22.45 10.24 2.42
N GLY A 441 22.31 9.25 3.29
CA GLY A 441 23.42 8.80 4.13
C GLY A 441 24.61 8.47 3.23
N PRO A 442 25.85 8.68 3.71
CA PRO A 442 27.04 8.43 2.90
C PRO A 442 26.97 7.02 2.30
N ALA A 443 27.45 6.89 1.06
CA ALA A 443 27.62 5.58 0.43
C ALA A 443 28.27 4.65 1.46
N PRO A 444 27.71 3.44 1.70
CA PRO A 444 28.32 2.54 2.66
C PRO A 444 29.79 2.38 2.27
N PRO A 445 30.73 2.46 3.24
CA PRO A 445 32.12 2.17 2.94
C PRO A 445 32.16 0.81 2.23
N PRO A 446 33.07 0.60 1.27
CA PRO A 446 33.21 -0.71 0.63
C PRO A 446 33.18 -1.75 1.74
N GLY A 447 32.17 -2.63 1.70
CA GLY A 447 31.95 -3.61 2.76
C GLY A 447 33.28 -4.31 3.03
N PRO A 448 33.53 -4.74 4.29
CA PRO A 448 34.76 -5.46 4.58
C PRO A 448 34.88 -6.55 3.51
N GLY A 449 36.01 -6.54 2.78
CA GLY A 449 36.34 -7.61 1.86
C GLY A 449 36.11 -8.95 2.56
N PRO A 450 35.75 -10.00 1.82
CA PRO A 450 35.30 -11.27 2.40
C PRO A 450 36.19 -11.63 3.59
N GLU A 451 35.57 -11.91 4.74
CA GLU A 451 36.34 -12.24 5.94
C GLU A 451 37.41 -13.27 5.57
N PRO A 452 38.66 -13.07 6.02
CA PRO A 452 39.71 -14.00 5.70
C PRO A 452 39.22 -15.39 6.09
N THR A 453 39.26 -16.31 5.14
CA THR A 453 38.87 -17.71 5.36
C THR A 453 39.59 -18.25 6.60
N LEU A 454 39.04 -19.25 7.28
CA LEU A 454 39.69 -19.93 8.42
C LEU A 454 41.18 -20.25 8.13
N TRP A 455 41.50 -20.60 6.89
CA TRP A 455 42.86 -20.78 6.39
C TRP A 455 43.71 -19.50 6.36
N GLN A 456 43.16 -18.38 5.90
CA GLN A 456 43.85 -17.07 5.90
C GLN A 456 44.02 -16.52 7.32
N GLN A 457 43.08 -16.75 8.22
CA GLN A 457 43.21 -16.42 9.65
C GLN A 457 44.31 -17.25 10.32
N MET A 458 44.40 -18.55 9.99
CA MET A 458 45.50 -19.41 10.44
C MET A 458 46.86 -18.91 9.94
N ILE A 459 46.97 -18.50 8.67
CA ILE A 459 48.23 -17.98 8.10
C ILE A 459 48.63 -16.66 8.75
N LEU A 460 47.66 -15.76 9.03
CA LEU A 460 47.91 -14.51 9.75
C LEU A 460 48.35 -14.76 11.20
N GLY A 461 47.70 -15.69 11.90
CA GLY A 461 48.09 -16.12 13.25
C GLY A 461 49.47 -16.77 13.29
N LEU A 462 49.81 -17.60 12.30
CA LEU A 462 51.15 -18.19 12.14
C LEU A 462 52.21 -17.12 11.87
N ARG A 463 51.91 -16.11 11.05
CA ARG A 463 52.81 -14.97 10.81
C ARG A 463 53.07 -14.16 12.07
N GLU A 464 52.04 -13.88 12.88
CA GLU A 464 52.23 -13.21 14.18
C GLU A 464 53.01 -14.06 15.18
N LEU A 465 52.79 -15.38 15.20
CA LEU A 465 53.54 -16.30 16.06
C LEU A 465 55.02 -16.35 15.66
N ILE A 466 55.31 -16.45 14.36
CA ILE A 466 56.67 -16.42 13.81
C ILE A 466 57.34 -15.07 14.08
N ALA A 467 56.62 -13.95 13.95
CA ALA A 467 57.12 -12.60 14.26
C ALA A 467 57.40 -12.40 15.76
N LYS A 468 56.65 -13.07 16.65
CA LYS A 468 56.90 -13.07 18.09
C LYS A 468 58.09 -13.98 18.47
N LEU A 469 58.27 -15.09 17.77
CA LEU A 469 59.39 -16.02 17.99
C LEU A 469 60.73 -15.51 17.43
N THR A 470 60.70 -14.73 16.34
CA THR A 470 61.91 -14.06 15.78
C THR A 470 62.35 -12.82 16.55
N LYS A 471 61.62 -12.40 17.59
CA LYS A 471 62.08 -11.37 18.56
C LYS A 471 62.87 -11.95 19.75
N TRP A 472 63.04 -13.26 19.82
CA TRP A 472 63.76 -13.97 20.89
C TRP A 472 64.95 -14.81 20.38
N VAL A 473 65.43 -14.51 19.17
CA VAL A 473 66.72 -14.93 18.60
C VAL A 473 67.38 -13.69 18.03
#